data_AF-A0A8S0QZJ5-F1
#
_entry.id   AF-A0A8S0QZJ5-F1
#
_cell.length_a   1.000
_cell.length_b   1.000
_cell.length_c   1.000
_cell.angle_alpha   90.00
_cell.angle_beta   90.00
_cell.angle_gamma   90.00
#
_symmetry.space_group_name_H-M   'P 1'
#
loop_
_entity.id
_entity.type
_entity.pdbx_description
1 polymer ?
#
loop_
_entity_poly.entity_id
_entity_poly.type
_entity_poly.pdbx_seq_one_letter_code
_entity_poly.pdbx_strand_id
1 'polypeptide(L)'
;MGAEPENIATLSRKEQTNQEMVQESNKSTIRRMRQPDGHRRSITNETQVKIICAGGEESSGGGEDSDEKAEVEKKIVALQKIVPGGESLFADKLFEETAEYILTLQDQIKVLRFFASFVEGPEIEKRKLGG
;
A
#
# COMPACT_ATOMS: atom_id res chain seq x y z
N MET A 1 35.01 -34.16 -40.85
CA MET A 1 34.01 -35.21 -40.53
C MET A 1 33.39 -34.80 -39.21
N GLY A 2 32.12 -34.43 -39.05
CA GLY A 2 30.99 -34.29 -39.96
C GLY A 2 30.03 -33.27 -39.33
N ALA A 3 29.18 -32.68 -40.16
CA ALA A 3 28.15 -31.70 -39.82
C ALA A 3 26.88 -32.38 -39.26
N GLU A 4 26.24 -31.72 -38.27
CA GLU A 4 24.77 -31.58 -38.00
C GLU A 4 23.90 -32.89 -37.96
N PRO A 5 22.63 -32.91 -37.49
CA PRO A 5 21.77 -31.79 -37.08
C PRO A 5 21.01 -31.95 -35.75
N GLU A 6 20.51 -30.80 -35.33
CA GLU A 6 19.31 -30.53 -34.53
C GLU A 6 18.17 -31.55 -34.70
N ASN A 7 17.59 -31.95 -33.57
CA ASN A 7 16.34 -32.71 -33.48
C ASN A 7 15.26 -31.86 -32.79
N ILE A 8 14.70 -30.93 -33.54
CA ILE A 8 13.39 -30.31 -33.29
C ILE A 8 12.31 -31.25 -33.83
N ALA A 9 11.65 -31.98 -32.93
CA ALA A 9 10.45 -32.75 -33.25
C ALA A 9 9.20 -32.07 -32.68
N THR A 10 8.36 -31.71 -33.63
CA THR A 10 7.05 -31.05 -33.59
C THR A 10 5.94 -31.88 -32.93
N LEU A 11 5.03 -31.16 -32.27
CA LEU A 11 3.57 -31.28 -32.28
C LEU A 11 2.92 -32.64 -31.98
N SER A 12 2.11 -32.70 -30.91
CA SER A 12 0.82 -33.37 -30.99
C SER A 12 -0.22 -32.73 -30.07
N ARG A 13 -1.02 -31.85 -30.69
CA ARG A 13 -2.34 -31.38 -30.27
C ARG A 13 -3.27 -32.59 -30.04
N LYS A 14 -3.94 -32.65 -28.88
CA LYS A 14 -5.28 -33.24 -28.76
C LYS A 14 -6.14 -32.37 -27.85
N GLU A 15 -7.30 -32.06 -28.40
CA GLU A 15 -8.30 -31.14 -27.90
C GLU A 15 -9.26 -31.82 -26.90
N GLN A 16 -9.88 -30.97 -26.10
CA GLN A 16 -11.26 -31.04 -25.62
C GLN A 16 -11.72 -32.22 -24.76
N THR A 17 -12.11 -31.86 -23.53
CA THR A 17 -13.44 -32.22 -23.04
C THR A 17 -13.95 -31.13 -22.11
N ASN A 18 -14.77 -30.25 -22.66
CA ASN A 18 -15.69 -29.41 -21.89
C ASN A 18 -16.74 -30.31 -21.26
N GLN A 19 -17.01 -30.15 -19.98
CA GLN A 19 -18.24 -30.62 -19.36
C GLN A 19 -18.91 -29.42 -18.72
N GLU A 20 -19.54 -28.62 -19.58
CA GLU A 20 -20.55 -27.63 -19.22
C GLU A 20 -21.84 -28.41 -18.93
N MET A 21 -22.33 -28.34 -17.69
CA MET A 21 -23.68 -28.77 -17.36
C MET A 21 -24.42 -27.57 -16.77
N VAL A 22 -25.22 -26.95 -17.64
CA VAL A 22 -26.22 -25.94 -17.30
C VAL A 22 -27.34 -26.63 -16.52
N GLN A 23 -27.58 -26.18 -15.29
CA GLN A 23 -28.89 -26.33 -14.66
C GLN A 23 -29.30 -24.97 -14.10
N GLU A 24 -30.19 -24.32 -14.84
CA GLU A 24 -30.85 -23.08 -14.48
C GLU A 24 -32.25 -23.38 -13.93
N SER A 25 -32.74 -22.44 -13.12
CA SER A 25 -34.06 -22.32 -12.49
C SER A 25 -34.24 -22.99 -11.12
N ASN A 26 -34.40 -22.17 -10.07
CA ASN A 26 -35.72 -21.79 -9.57
C ASN A 26 -35.60 -20.62 -8.57
N LYS A 27 -36.39 -19.57 -8.82
CA LYS A 27 -36.53 -18.39 -7.96
C LYS A 27 -37.43 -18.70 -6.76
N SER A 28 -37.29 -17.87 -5.72
CA SER A 28 -38.16 -17.67 -4.55
C SER A 28 -37.84 -18.47 -3.28
N THR A 29 -37.28 -17.79 -2.28
CA THR A 29 -38.02 -17.38 -1.06
C THR A 29 -37.05 -16.66 -0.14
N ILE A 30 -37.21 -15.34 -0.01
CA ILE A 30 -36.56 -14.56 1.05
C ILE A 30 -37.17 -15.00 2.37
N ARG A 31 -36.48 -15.89 3.10
CA ARG A 31 -36.77 -16.12 4.52
C ARG A 31 -35.97 -15.09 5.32
N ARG A 32 -36.66 -14.01 5.74
CA ARG A 32 -36.14 -13.10 6.77
C ARG A 32 -36.03 -13.86 8.09
N MET A 33 -34.87 -14.44 8.38
CA MET A 33 -34.50 -14.78 9.75
C MET A 33 -33.83 -13.56 10.39
N ARG A 34 -34.43 -13.09 11.50
CA ARG A 34 -33.73 -12.23 12.46
C ARG A 34 -32.59 -13.06 13.06
N GLN A 35 -31.34 -12.73 12.76
CA GLN A 35 -30.19 -13.22 13.52
C GLN A 35 -29.89 -12.24 14.65
N PRO A 36 -29.57 -12.73 15.86
CA PRO A 36 -29.12 -11.90 16.97
C PRO A 36 -27.67 -11.44 16.73
N ASP A 37 -27.35 -10.24 17.22
CA ASP A 37 -26.04 -9.59 17.13
C ASP A 37 -24.91 -10.46 17.66
N GLY A 38 -24.26 -11.18 16.75
CA GLY A 38 -23.01 -11.89 16.99
C GLY A 38 -21.84 -10.92 16.87
N HIS A 39 -21.16 -10.67 17.99
CA HIS A 39 -19.95 -9.88 18.09
C HIS A 39 -18.95 -10.23 16.96
N ARG A 40 -18.74 -9.28 16.06
CA ARG A 40 -17.71 -9.30 15.02
C ARG A 40 -16.33 -9.24 15.67
N ARG A 41 -15.78 -10.38 16.08
CA ARG A 41 -14.35 -10.48 16.42
C ARG A 41 -13.56 -10.39 15.12
N SER A 42 -13.12 -9.18 14.79
CA SER A 42 -12.14 -8.94 13.75
C SER A 42 -10.80 -9.47 14.25
N ILE A 43 -10.38 -10.62 13.75
CA ILE A 43 -9.03 -11.13 13.94
C ILE A 43 -8.15 -10.37 12.94
N THR A 44 -7.65 -9.21 13.35
CA THR A 44 -6.53 -8.57 12.67
C THR A 44 -5.27 -9.30 13.08
N ASN A 45 -4.54 -9.85 12.11
CA ASN A 45 -3.19 -10.36 12.33
C ASN A 45 -2.29 -9.15 12.60
N GLU A 46 -2.31 -8.63 13.81
CA GLU A 46 -1.39 -7.58 14.26
C GLU A 46 -0.03 -8.21 14.49
N THR A 47 0.90 -7.97 13.57
CA THR A 47 2.32 -7.98 13.90
C THR A 47 2.48 -7.04 15.09
N GLN A 48 2.83 -7.58 16.27
CA GLN A 48 3.00 -6.81 17.50
C GLN A 48 4.17 -5.83 17.35
N VAL A 49 3.93 -4.66 16.76
CA VAL A 49 4.88 -3.56 16.73
C VAL A 49 4.80 -2.92 18.11
N LYS A 50 5.82 -3.17 18.93
CA LYS A 50 5.92 -2.65 20.30
C LYS A 50 6.04 -1.13 20.23
N ILE A 51 4.94 -0.42 20.40
CA ILE A 51 4.93 1.04 20.54
C ILE A 51 5.68 1.35 21.83
N ILE A 52 6.90 1.88 21.71
CA ILE A 52 7.64 2.35 22.87
C ILE A 52 7.27 3.81 23.08
N CYS A 53 6.19 4.05 23.81
CA CYS A 53 5.89 5.35 24.40
C CYS A 53 6.46 5.34 25.82
N ALA A 54 7.40 6.24 26.13
CA ALA A 54 7.89 6.39 27.51
C ALA A 54 6.71 6.75 28.43
N GLY A 55 6.50 5.96 29.48
CA GLY A 55 5.37 6.10 30.38
C GLY A 55 5.46 7.30 31.32
N GLY A 56 4.29 7.76 31.77
CA GLY A 56 4.09 8.72 32.83
C GLY A 56 2.64 8.70 33.31
N GLU A 57 2.46 8.08 34.48
CA GLU A 57 1.44 8.34 35.52
C GLU A 57 -0.06 8.07 35.23
N GLU A 58 -0.57 7.10 35.99
CA GLU A 58 -1.97 6.82 36.25
C GLU A 58 -2.73 8.04 36.81
N SER A 59 -3.63 8.63 36.03
CA SER A 59 -4.69 9.49 36.54
C SER A 59 -6.04 8.94 36.11
N SER A 60 -6.73 8.36 37.09
CA SER A 60 -8.12 7.91 37.00
C SER A 60 -9.05 9.11 36.78
N GLY A 61 -9.39 9.41 35.53
CA GLY A 61 -10.34 10.47 35.18
C GLY A 61 -11.01 10.28 33.82
N GLY A 62 -12.21 9.68 33.82
CA GLY A 62 -13.31 9.95 32.88
C GLY A 62 -13.10 9.92 31.36
N GLY A 63 -13.32 8.75 30.74
CA GLY A 63 -14.20 8.56 29.56
C GLY A 63 -13.87 9.17 28.18
N GLU A 64 -13.26 10.35 28.08
CA GLU A 64 -13.08 11.09 26.80
C GLU A 64 -11.60 11.21 26.41
N ASP A 65 -10.68 11.39 27.37
CA ASP A 65 -9.23 11.50 27.12
C ASP A 65 -8.59 10.20 26.59
N SER A 66 -9.26 9.06 26.77
CA SER A 66 -8.75 7.76 26.32
C SER A 66 -8.80 7.62 24.79
N ASP A 67 -9.79 8.22 24.14
CA ASP A 67 -9.98 8.08 22.70
C ASP A 67 -8.95 8.93 21.94
N GLU A 68 -8.67 10.13 22.41
CA GLU A 68 -7.67 11.02 21.81
C GLU A 68 -6.27 10.42 21.88
N LYS A 69 -5.88 9.89 23.04
CA LYS A 69 -4.58 9.22 23.23
C LYS A 69 -4.44 8.00 22.33
N ALA A 70 -5.49 7.19 22.21
CA ALA A 70 -5.50 6.04 21.30
C ALA A 70 -5.39 6.47 19.83
N GLU A 71 -5.96 7.61 19.45
CA GLU A 71 -5.82 8.15 18.10
C GLU A 71 -4.40 8.68 17.81
N VAL A 72 -3.77 9.33 18.78
CA VAL A 72 -2.37 9.77 18.65
C VAL A 72 -1.44 8.58 18.50
N GLU A 73 -1.62 7.51 19.27
CA GLU A 73 -0.83 6.28 19.13
C GLU A 73 -0.97 5.67 17.74
N LYS A 74 -2.19 5.62 17.18
CA LYS A 74 -2.41 5.17 15.79
C LYS A 74 -1.67 6.03 14.77
N LYS A 75 -1.65 7.36 14.97
CA LYS A 75 -0.92 8.30 14.11
C LYS A 75 0.59 8.09 14.21
N ILE A 76 1.12 7.85 15.41
CA ILE A 76 2.55 7.53 15.62
C ILE A 76 2.90 6.24 14.88
N VAL A 77 2.10 5.18 15.01
CA VAL A 77 2.33 3.90 14.29
C VAL A 77 2.30 4.08 12.78
N ALA A 78 1.35 4.89 12.27
CA ALA A 78 1.29 5.19 10.84
C ALA A 78 2.56 5.93 10.38
N LEU A 79 3.05 6.87 11.18
CA LEU A 79 4.25 7.64 10.88
C LEU A 79 5.52 6.76 10.89
N GLN A 80 5.67 5.88 11.90
CA GLN A 80 6.78 4.92 11.98
C GLN A 80 6.91 4.02 10.74
N LYS A 81 5.78 3.65 10.12
CA LYS A 81 5.76 2.79 8.92
C LYS A 81 6.21 3.50 7.64
N ILE A 82 6.10 4.82 7.57
CA ILE A 82 6.44 5.58 6.36
C ILE A 82 7.80 6.27 6.44
N VAL A 83 8.28 6.53 7.66
CA VAL A 83 9.60 7.13 7.91
C VAL A 83 10.66 6.03 7.83
N PRO A 84 11.70 6.18 6.98
CA PRO A 84 12.81 5.23 6.93
C PRO A 84 13.44 5.01 8.31
N GLY A 85 13.53 3.76 8.77
CA GLY A 85 14.05 3.43 10.11
C GLY A 85 13.10 3.73 11.28
N GLY A 86 11.88 4.23 11.00
CA GLY A 86 10.91 4.70 11.98
C GLY A 86 10.39 3.65 12.95
N GLU A 87 10.35 2.36 12.59
CA GLU A 87 9.81 1.30 13.46
C GLU A 87 10.61 1.10 14.76
N SER A 88 11.84 1.61 14.81
CA SER A 88 12.74 1.52 15.96
C SER A 88 12.77 2.79 16.82
N LEU A 89 12.04 3.84 16.44
CA LEU A 89 12.16 5.17 17.03
C LEU A 89 10.99 5.53 17.94
N PHE A 90 11.32 6.23 19.03
CA PHE A 90 10.36 6.90 19.90
C PHE A 90 9.85 8.20 19.25
N ALA A 91 8.73 8.75 19.75
CA ALA A 91 8.07 9.92 19.16
C ALA A 91 9.02 11.10 18.89
N ASP A 92 9.85 11.51 19.86
CA ASP A 92 10.74 12.68 19.70
C ASP A 92 11.72 12.52 18.55
N LYS A 93 12.38 11.35 18.46
CA LYS A 93 13.32 11.03 17.37
C LYS A 93 12.60 10.74 16.06
N LEU A 94 11.41 10.14 16.12
CA LEU A 94 10.58 9.91 14.95
C LEU A 94 10.22 11.24 14.26
N PHE A 95 9.91 12.30 15.02
CA PHE A 95 9.61 13.60 14.43
C PHE A 95 10.83 14.28 13.79
N GLU A 96 12.02 14.12 14.37
CA GLU A 96 13.26 14.62 13.79
C GLU A 96 13.54 13.95 12.44
N GLU A 97 13.53 12.61 12.39
CA GLU A 97 13.70 11.84 11.16
C GLU A 97 12.59 12.10 10.14
N THR A 98 11.36 12.35 10.61
CA THR A 98 10.23 12.76 9.74
C THR A 98 10.52 14.08 9.06
N ALA A 99 11.02 15.07 9.80
CA ALA A 99 11.32 16.39 9.24
C ALA A 99 12.42 16.30 8.17
N GLU A 100 13.48 15.53 8.44
CA GLU A 100 14.55 15.27 7.47
C GLU A 100 14.05 14.51 6.24
N TYR A 101 13.21 13.50 6.44
CA TYR A 101 12.65 12.73 5.33
C TYR A 101 11.74 13.58 4.43
N ILE A 102 10.91 14.44 5.00
CA ILE A 102 10.09 15.39 4.23
C ILE A 102 10.98 16.30 3.37
N LEU A 103 12.06 16.85 3.93
CA LEU A 103 12.97 17.71 3.17
C LEU A 103 13.63 16.94 2.01
N THR A 104 14.07 15.72 2.29
CA THR A 104 14.66 14.83 1.28
C THR A 104 13.69 14.54 0.14
N LEU A 105 12.42 14.22 0.45
CA LEU A 105 11.38 14.01 -0.56
C LEU A 105 11.13 15.27 -1.40
N GLN A 106 11.12 16.45 -0.77
CA GLN A 106 10.97 17.71 -1.49
C GLN A 106 12.13 17.95 -2.46
N ASP A 107 13.37 17.67 -2.05
CA ASP A 107 14.54 17.83 -2.91
C ASP A 107 14.53 16.83 -4.08
N GLN A 108 14.14 15.58 -3.84
CA GLN A 108 13.93 14.59 -4.90
C GLN A 108 12.90 15.08 -5.93
N ILE A 109 11.78 15.63 -5.48
CA ILE A 109 10.74 16.19 -6.37
C ILE A 109 11.28 17.37 -7.18
N LYS A 110 12.06 18.28 -6.57
CA LYS A 110 12.67 19.43 -7.27
C LYS A 110 13.59 18.95 -8.40
N VAL A 111 14.44 17.96 -8.11
CA VAL A 111 15.37 17.38 -9.08
C VAL A 111 14.62 16.70 -10.23
N LEU A 112 13.63 15.87 -9.93
CA LEU A 112 12.81 15.22 -10.96
C LEU A 112 12.06 16.22 -11.82
N ARG A 113 11.55 17.30 -11.24
CA ARG A 113 10.89 18.39 -11.98
C ARG A 113 11.85 19.12 -12.90
N PHE A 114 13.09 19.36 -12.46
CA PHE A 114 14.13 19.94 -13.29
C PHE A 114 14.44 19.04 -14.50
N PHE A 115 14.63 17.74 -14.29
CA PHE A 115 14.82 16.79 -15.38
C PHE A 115 13.60 16.68 -16.29
N ALA A 116 12.39 16.70 -15.74
CA ALA A 116 11.17 16.70 -16.53
C ALA A 116 11.08 17.94 -17.44
N SER A 117 11.42 19.12 -16.94
CA SER A 117 11.43 20.36 -17.74
C SER A 117 12.44 20.32 -18.90
N PHE A 118 13.51 19.55 -18.76
CA PHE A 118 14.47 19.34 -19.85
C PHE A 118 13.91 18.42 -20.94
N VAL A 119 13.20 17.36 -20.55
CA VAL A 119 12.64 16.35 -21.47
C VAL A 119 11.36 16.83 -22.15
N GLU A 120 10.51 17.59 -21.43
CA GLU A 120 9.29 18.20 -21.98
C GLU A 120 9.61 19.24 -23.07
N GLY A 121 10.88 19.69 -23.09
CA GLY A 121 11.42 20.65 -24.04
C GLY A 121 10.94 22.06 -23.72
N PRO A 122 11.77 23.11 -23.92
CA PRO A 122 11.17 24.40 -24.21
C PRO A 122 10.29 24.16 -25.43
N GLU A 123 9.04 24.60 -25.41
CA GLU A 123 8.26 24.75 -26.63
C GLU A 123 9.12 25.67 -27.52
N ILE A 124 9.96 25.09 -28.38
CA ILE A 124 10.80 25.82 -29.33
C ILE A 124 9.78 26.31 -30.34
N GLU A 125 9.12 27.40 -29.99
CA GLU A 125 8.46 28.27 -30.92
C GLU A 125 9.40 28.41 -32.09
N LYS A 126 8.90 27.98 -33.24
CA LYS A 126 9.55 28.03 -34.54
C LYS A 126 9.89 29.48 -34.85
N ARG A 127 10.98 29.98 -34.29
CA ARG A 127 11.61 31.23 -34.73
C ARG A 127 12.12 30.95 -36.13
N LYS A 128 11.33 31.36 -37.12
CA LYS A 128 11.72 31.40 -38.53
C LYS A 128 13.02 32.21 -38.63
N LEU A 129 14.14 31.50 -38.73
CA LEU A 129 15.38 32.05 -39.26
C LEU A 129 15.35 31.78 -40.76
N GLY A 130 14.96 32.78 -41.54
CA GLY A 130 14.95 32.77 -42.99
C GLY A 130 14.49 34.13 -43.48
N GLY A 131 15.42 34.87 -44.08
CA GLY A 131 15.25 36.26 -44.54
C GLY A 131 14.43 36.41 -45.81
#